data_AF-A0A2W4UCK4-F1
#
_entry.id   AF-A0A2W4UCK4-F1
#
_cell.length_a   1.000
_cell.length_b   1.000
_cell.length_c   1.000
_cell.angle_alpha   90.00
_cell.angle_beta   90.00
_cell.angle_gamma   90.00
#
_symmetry.space_group_name_H-M   'P 1'
#
loop_
_entity.id
_entity.type
_entity.pdbx_description
1 polymer ?
#
loop_
_entity_poly.entity_id
_entity_poly.type
_entity_poly.pdbx_seq_one_letter_code
_entity_poly.pdbx_strand_id
1 'polypeptide(L)'
;MTDLSLTQIARALGGNISSGQVLAPGPGHRPHDRSMAVKLGVGGKLLVSSFAGDDRLKCLAYVEGKLGIVWQPERGAEPKTASIHRMQSRAMTTGGPNREPAANDDHVARKQAFALQLWSEAVNPRRTIVETYLASRGLALPDDAVMEVVRFHPSCPFGPGTRQPCMVAAFHSIETGEVVALHRTALTADGQKLA
;
A
#
# COMPACT_ATOMS: atom_id res chain seq x y z
N MET A 1 0.40 6.61 37.09
CA MET A 1 -0.25 5.97 35.93
C MET A 1 -0.26 4.48 36.20
N THR A 2 -1.43 3.91 36.50
CA THR A 2 -1.55 2.46 36.73
C THR A 2 -1.42 1.74 35.40
N ASP A 3 -0.38 0.92 35.25
CA ASP A 3 -0.22 0.02 34.11
C ASP A 3 -1.47 -0.86 33.95
N LEU A 4 -2.03 -0.90 32.75
CA LEU A 4 -3.19 -1.71 32.42
C LEU A 4 -2.80 -3.20 32.47
N SER A 5 -3.42 -3.95 33.37
CA SER A 5 -3.15 -5.38 33.61
C SER A 5 -4.30 -6.28 33.17
N LEU A 6 -3.99 -7.56 32.88
CA LEU A 6 -5.02 -8.57 32.53
C LEU A 6 -6.07 -8.74 33.64
N THR A 7 -5.69 -8.56 34.91
CA THR A 7 -6.62 -8.61 36.05
C THR A 7 -7.63 -7.48 36.04
N GLN A 8 -7.19 -6.26 35.71
CA GLN A 8 -8.11 -5.12 35.55
C GLN A 8 -9.06 -5.35 34.37
N ILE A 9 -8.54 -5.91 33.26
CA ILE A 9 -9.35 -6.24 32.09
C ILE A 9 -10.40 -7.31 32.42
N ALA A 10 -10.01 -8.39 33.10
CA ALA A 10 -10.91 -9.45 33.53
C ALA A 10 -12.03 -8.92 34.44
N ARG A 11 -11.69 -8.07 35.42
CA ARG A 11 -12.67 -7.45 36.32
C ARG A 11 -13.64 -6.53 35.58
N ALA A 12 -13.15 -5.71 34.65
CA ALA A 12 -13.98 -4.78 33.90
C ALA A 12 -14.95 -5.49 32.94
N LEU A 13 -14.52 -6.61 32.35
CA LEU A 13 -15.30 -7.37 31.36
C LEU A 13 -16.14 -8.50 31.97
N GLY A 14 -15.96 -8.83 33.26
CA GLY A 14 -16.56 -10.03 33.85
C GLY A 14 -16.02 -11.33 33.26
N GLY A 15 -14.76 -11.29 32.80
CA GLY A 15 -14.08 -12.38 32.12
C GLY A 15 -13.10 -13.14 33.00
N ASN A 16 -12.57 -14.24 32.45
CA ASN A 16 -11.58 -15.09 33.12
C ASN A 16 -10.23 -14.97 32.40
N ILE A 17 -9.13 -14.95 33.16
CA ILE A 17 -7.78 -14.95 32.56
C ILE A 17 -7.45 -16.39 32.15
N SER A 18 -7.02 -16.59 30.91
CA SER A 18 -6.54 -17.86 30.39
C SER A 18 -5.41 -17.60 29.40
N SER A 19 -4.30 -18.34 29.51
CA SER A 19 -3.21 -18.32 28.53
C SER A 19 -2.66 -16.93 28.15
N GLY A 20 -2.57 -16.01 29.12
CA GLY A 20 -2.06 -14.65 28.89
C GLY A 20 -3.04 -13.70 28.18
N GLN A 21 -4.33 -14.02 28.19
CA GLN A 21 -5.42 -13.19 27.66
C GLN A 21 -6.66 -13.30 28.56
N VAL A 22 -7.63 -12.41 28.37
CA VAL A 22 -8.92 -12.44 29.09
C VAL A 22 -9.98 -12.97 28.13
N LEU A 23 -10.66 -14.04 28.55
CA LEU A 23 -11.86 -14.54 27.88
C LEU A 23 -13.10 -13.91 28.52
N ALA A 24 -13.87 -13.19 27.71
CA ALA A 24 -14.99 -12.37 28.14
C ALA A 24 -16.18 -12.53 27.18
N PRO A 25 -17.38 -12.12 27.60
CA PRO A 25 -18.52 -12.04 26.71
C PRO A 25 -18.35 -10.90 25.69
N GLY A 26 -18.68 -11.18 24.43
CA GLY A 26 -18.78 -10.16 23.38
C GLY A 26 -19.96 -9.19 23.60
N PRO A 27 -20.01 -8.07 22.87
CA PRO A 27 -21.13 -7.12 22.94
C PRO A 27 -22.45 -7.80 22.56
N GLY A 28 -23.45 -7.77 23.44
CA GLY A 28 -24.76 -8.41 23.21
C GLY A 28 -24.84 -9.88 23.61
N HIS A 29 -23.75 -10.47 24.10
CA HIS A 29 -23.71 -11.86 24.55
C HIS A 29 -24.05 -12.02 26.04
N ARG A 30 -24.36 -13.26 26.44
CA ARG A 30 -24.68 -13.60 27.83
C ARG A 30 -23.46 -13.43 28.74
N PRO A 31 -23.61 -13.07 30.04
CA PRO A 31 -22.46 -12.85 30.93
C PRO A 31 -21.49 -14.03 31.11
N HIS A 32 -21.99 -15.25 30.93
CA HIS A 32 -21.20 -16.48 31.02
C HIS A 32 -20.49 -16.85 29.72
N ASP A 33 -20.73 -16.11 28.64
CA ASP A 33 -20.10 -16.36 27.34
C ASP A 33 -18.60 -16.02 27.38
N ARG A 34 -17.82 -16.80 26.64
CA ARG A 34 -16.35 -16.71 26.52
C ARG A 34 -15.92 -16.67 25.04
N SER A 35 -16.78 -16.10 24.22
CA SER A 35 -16.62 -15.92 22.77
C SER A 35 -15.65 -14.82 22.36
N MET A 36 -15.23 -13.94 23.27
CA MET A 36 -14.29 -12.86 22.97
C MET A 36 -13.00 -12.99 23.80
N ALA A 37 -11.85 -12.87 23.14
CA ALA A 37 -10.55 -12.81 23.78
C ALA A 37 -9.94 -11.40 23.68
N VAL A 38 -9.38 -10.92 24.79
CA VAL A 38 -8.67 -9.65 24.90
C VAL A 38 -7.25 -9.90 25.38
N LYS A 39 -6.27 -9.48 24.58
CA LYS A 39 -4.84 -9.61 24.88
C LYS A 39 -4.18 -8.24 24.95
N LEU A 40 -3.23 -8.10 25.87
CA LEU A 40 -2.33 -6.95 25.93
C LEU A 40 -1.13 -7.19 25.02
N GLY A 41 -0.98 -6.34 24.00
CA GLY A 41 0.16 -6.29 23.12
C GLY A 41 1.27 -5.38 23.67
N VAL A 42 2.39 -5.34 22.94
CA VAL A 42 3.53 -4.46 23.25
C VAL A 42 3.05 -3.00 23.28
N GLY A 43 3.50 -2.23 24.28
CA GLY A 43 3.12 -0.82 24.44
C GLY A 43 1.71 -0.58 24.96
N GLY A 44 1.06 -1.59 25.56
CA GLY A 44 -0.27 -1.45 26.15
C GLY A 44 -1.43 -1.51 25.14
N LYS A 45 -1.14 -1.84 23.88
CA LYS A 45 -2.15 -1.97 22.82
C LYS A 45 -3.11 -3.12 23.11
N LEU A 46 -4.41 -2.85 23.09
CA LEU A 46 -5.44 -3.88 23.19
C LEU A 46 -5.63 -4.61 21.86
N LEU A 47 -5.55 -5.94 21.91
CA LEU A 47 -5.84 -6.83 20.80
C LEU A 47 -7.10 -7.62 21.14
N VAL A 48 -8.17 -7.40 20.36
CA VAL A 48 -9.48 -8.03 20.58
C VAL A 48 -9.78 -8.98 19.43
N SER A 49 -10.25 -10.18 19.75
CA SER A 49 -10.67 -11.20 18.79
C SER A 49 -12.03 -11.75 19.22
N SER A 50 -12.97 -11.87 18.29
CA SER A 50 -14.24 -12.59 18.50
C SER A 50 -14.17 -13.94 17.79
N PHE A 51 -14.64 -14.98 18.48
CA PHE A 51 -14.84 -16.33 17.97
C PHE A 51 -16.31 -16.59 17.60
N ALA A 52 -17.21 -15.61 17.80
CA ALA A 52 -18.63 -15.70 17.45
C ALA A 52 -18.99 -14.95 16.16
N GLY A 53 -18.00 -14.41 15.44
CA GLY A 53 -18.22 -13.71 14.17
C GLY A 53 -18.57 -12.22 14.31
N ASP A 54 -18.37 -11.63 15.50
CA ASP A 54 -18.66 -10.22 15.72
C ASP A 54 -17.70 -9.29 14.97
N ASP A 55 -18.19 -8.09 14.68
CA ASP A 55 -17.36 -6.99 14.18
C ASP A 55 -16.28 -6.63 15.22
N ARG A 56 -15.02 -6.83 14.81
CA ARG A 56 -13.85 -6.55 15.64
C ARG A 56 -13.79 -5.11 16.13
N LEU A 57 -14.24 -4.13 15.35
CA LEU A 57 -14.23 -2.71 15.76
C LEU A 57 -15.25 -2.46 16.87
N LYS A 58 -16.44 -3.06 16.77
CA LYS A 58 -17.46 -2.97 17.82
C LYS A 58 -17.00 -3.66 19.11
N CYS A 59 -16.31 -4.80 18.99
CA CYS A 59 -15.72 -5.49 20.14
C CYS A 59 -14.63 -4.64 20.81
N LEU A 60 -13.76 -3.99 20.03
CA LEU A 60 -12.73 -3.11 20.56
C LEU A 60 -13.35 -1.91 21.30
N ALA A 61 -14.31 -1.22 20.67
CA ALA A 61 -15.01 -0.09 21.30
C ALA A 61 -15.76 -0.50 22.57
N TYR A 62 -16.36 -1.70 22.59
CA TYR A 62 -16.99 -2.27 23.78
C TYR A 62 -15.98 -2.46 24.92
N VAL A 63 -14.81 -3.01 24.62
CA VAL A 63 -13.73 -3.21 25.60
C VAL A 63 -13.18 -1.87 26.10
N GLU A 64 -12.92 -0.92 25.20
CA GLU A 64 -12.45 0.43 25.58
C GLU A 64 -13.46 1.16 26.48
N GLY A 65 -14.75 1.08 26.14
CA GLY A 65 -15.82 1.65 26.95
C GLY A 65 -15.93 1.01 28.34
N LYS A 66 -15.78 -0.32 28.45
CA LYS A 66 -15.77 -1.03 29.73
C LYS A 66 -14.54 -0.71 30.59
N LEU A 67 -13.41 -0.41 29.96
CA LEU A 67 -12.17 -0.02 30.63
C LEU A 67 -12.10 1.48 30.94
N GLY A 68 -13.08 2.26 30.50
CA GLY A 68 -13.05 3.72 30.64
C GLY A 68 -11.90 4.38 29.88
N ILE A 69 -11.38 3.70 28.84
CA ILE A 69 -10.31 4.24 28.00
C ILE A 69 -10.95 5.22 27.03
N VAL A 70 -10.70 6.51 27.25
CA VAL A 70 -10.98 7.53 26.26
C VAL A 70 -9.85 7.48 25.25
N TRP A 71 -10.13 7.00 24.04
CA TRP A 71 -9.18 7.09 22.93
C TRP A 71 -8.80 8.56 22.72
N GLN A 72 -7.53 8.87 22.91
CA GLN A 72 -6.95 10.15 22.53
C GLN A 72 -5.92 9.84 21.44
N PRO A 73 -6.01 10.50 20.26
CA PRO A 73 -4.95 10.37 19.28
C PRO A 73 -3.66 10.86 19.93
N GLU A 74 -2.59 10.06 19.85
CA GLU A 74 -1.31 10.48 20.40
C GLU A 74 -0.93 11.85 19.82
N ARG A 75 -0.76 12.85 20.69
CA ARG A 75 -0.22 14.17 20.33
C ARG A 75 1.24 13.98 19.89
N GLY A 76 1.44 13.60 18.63
CA GLY A 76 2.76 13.34 18.07
C GLY A 76 2.74 12.58 16.74
N ALA A 77 1.68 11.83 16.43
CA ALA A 77 1.47 11.31 15.09
C ALA A 77 0.62 12.31 14.30
N GLU A 78 1.26 13.19 13.53
CA GLU A 78 0.51 13.98 12.55
C GLU A 78 -0.36 13.02 11.73
N PRO A 79 -1.68 13.24 11.67
CA PRO A 79 -2.52 12.42 10.83
C PRO A 79 -2.01 12.58 9.40
N LYS A 80 -1.85 11.45 8.68
CA LYS A 80 -1.51 11.42 7.25
C LYS A 80 -2.65 11.99 6.38
N THR A 81 -3.36 12.99 6.86
CA THR A 81 -4.43 13.72 6.16
C THR A 81 -3.91 14.30 4.86
N ALA A 82 -2.66 14.77 4.83
CA ALA A 82 -2.00 15.24 3.61
C ALA A 82 -1.81 14.11 2.58
N SER A 83 -1.65 12.86 3.01
CA SER A 83 -1.53 11.69 2.13
C SER A 83 -2.91 11.25 1.62
N ILE A 84 -3.92 11.22 2.49
CA ILE A 84 -5.31 10.92 2.12
C ILE A 84 -5.84 11.98 1.15
N HIS A 85 -5.64 13.26 1.45
CA HIS A 85 -6.04 14.36 0.59
C HIS A 85 -5.28 14.32 -0.75
N ARG A 86 -3.99 13.97 -0.78
CA ARG A 86 -3.23 13.72 -2.02
C ARG A 86 -3.78 12.54 -2.83
N MET A 87 -4.16 11.45 -2.17
CA MET A 87 -4.76 10.29 -2.85
C MET A 87 -6.15 10.63 -3.39
N GLN A 88 -6.98 11.36 -2.64
CA GLN A 88 -8.30 11.80 -3.05
C GLN A 88 -8.23 12.80 -4.21
N SER A 89 -7.36 13.80 -4.14
CA SER A 89 -7.14 14.75 -5.24
C SER A 89 -6.53 14.07 -6.48
N ARG A 90 -5.66 13.07 -6.32
CA ARG A 90 -5.23 12.21 -7.44
C ARG A 90 -6.39 11.42 -8.03
N ALA A 91 -7.23 10.77 -7.21
CA ALA A 91 -8.40 10.04 -7.70
C ALA A 91 -9.37 10.95 -8.47
N MET A 92 -9.59 12.17 -7.98
CA MET A 92 -10.42 13.18 -8.67
C MET A 92 -9.81 13.63 -10.00
N THR A 93 -8.48 13.75 -10.09
CA THR A 93 -7.80 14.16 -11.33
C THR A 93 -7.58 13.03 -12.33
N THR A 94 -7.51 11.77 -11.89
CA THR A 94 -7.20 10.60 -12.74
C THR A 94 -8.38 9.69 -13.08
N GLY A 95 -9.59 9.91 -12.53
CA GLY A 95 -10.75 9.11 -12.91
C GLY A 95 -11.99 9.32 -12.03
N GLY A 96 -12.44 10.56 -11.86
CA GLY A 96 -13.72 10.81 -11.19
C GLY A 96 -14.91 10.23 -11.98
N PRO A 97 -15.98 9.77 -11.32
CA PRO A 97 -17.10 9.03 -11.94
C PRO A 97 -18.00 9.84 -12.88
N ASN A 98 -17.61 11.05 -13.28
CA ASN A 98 -18.47 12.01 -13.97
C ASN A 98 -17.86 12.60 -15.26
N ARG A 99 -16.92 11.90 -15.90
CA ARG A 99 -16.33 12.33 -17.19
C ARG A 99 -16.93 11.52 -18.33
N GLU A 100 -17.44 12.21 -19.36
CA GLU A 100 -18.07 11.57 -20.52
C GLU A 100 -17.12 10.55 -21.20
N PRO A 101 -17.63 9.37 -21.59
CA PRO A 101 -16.81 8.24 -22.03
C PRO A 101 -15.93 8.51 -23.26
N ALA A 102 -16.38 9.33 -24.21
CA ALA A 102 -15.62 9.62 -25.43
C ALA A 102 -14.29 10.36 -25.16
N ALA A 103 -14.24 11.23 -24.13
CA ALA A 103 -13.02 11.94 -23.76
C ALA A 103 -11.98 11.03 -23.05
N ASN A 104 -12.42 9.88 -22.53
CA ASN A 104 -11.57 8.91 -21.87
C ASN A 104 -10.81 8.04 -22.88
N ASP A 105 -11.49 7.56 -23.93
CA ASP A 105 -10.89 6.71 -24.96
C ASP A 105 -9.75 7.43 -25.70
N ASP A 106 -10.00 8.67 -26.10
CA ASP A 106 -9.01 9.57 -26.71
C ASP A 106 -7.77 9.77 -25.85
N HIS A 107 -7.96 9.95 -24.53
CA HIS A 107 -6.88 10.17 -23.60
C HIS A 107 -6.07 8.89 -23.34
N VAL A 108 -6.75 7.75 -23.24
CA VAL A 108 -6.11 6.43 -23.12
C VAL A 108 -5.30 6.12 -24.39
N ALA A 109 -5.88 6.33 -25.57
CA ALA A 109 -5.21 6.13 -26.86
C ALA A 109 -3.94 7.00 -26.99
N ARG A 110 -4.01 8.28 -26.62
CA ARG A 110 -2.82 9.16 -26.62
C ARG A 110 -1.73 8.68 -25.65
N LYS A 111 -2.10 8.21 -24.46
CA LYS A 111 -1.14 7.66 -23.49
C LYS A 111 -0.48 6.37 -23.99
N GLN A 112 -1.26 5.49 -24.60
CA GLN A 112 -0.75 4.26 -25.18
C GLN A 112 0.18 4.54 -26.35
N ALA A 113 -0.20 5.44 -27.27
CA ALA A 113 0.65 5.87 -28.37
C ALA A 113 1.99 6.46 -27.87
N PHE A 114 1.94 7.28 -26.82
CA PHE A 114 3.15 7.82 -26.20
C PHE A 114 4.03 6.75 -25.55
N ALA A 115 3.43 5.76 -24.89
CA ALA A 115 4.16 4.63 -24.32
C ALA A 115 4.86 3.82 -25.43
N LEU A 116 4.15 3.53 -26.53
CA LEU A 116 4.71 2.82 -27.69
C LEU A 116 5.84 3.59 -28.36
N GLN A 117 5.72 4.92 -28.47
CA GLN A 117 6.79 5.77 -28.97
C GLN A 117 8.04 5.68 -28.08
N LEU A 118 7.89 5.81 -26.75
CA LEU A 118 9.04 5.67 -25.85
C LEU A 118 9.64 4.27 -25.88
N TRP A 119 8.83 3.24 -26.14
CA TRP A 119 9.32 1.87 -26.28
C TRP A 119 10.16 1.68 -27.54
N SER A 120 9.74 2.29 -28.67
CA SER A 120 10.47 2.20 -29.94
C SER A 120 11.77 3.02 -29.93
N GLU A 121 11.81 4.13 -29.20
CA GLU A 121 13.01 4.96 -29.01
C GLU A 121 14.02 4.32 -28.04
N ALA A 122 13.57 3.38 -27.19
CA ALA A 122 14.43 2.74 -26.20
C ALA A 122 15.35 1.68 -26.82
N VAL A 123 16.58 1.61 -26.30
CA VAL A 123 17.68 0.81 -26.81
C VAL A 123 18.05 -0.34 -25.88
N ASN A 124 19.06 -1.11 -26.28
CA ASN A 124 19.56 -2.25 -25.52
C ASN A 124 19.97 -1.82 -24.10
N PRO A 125 19.42 -2.44 -23.04
CA PRO A 125 19.74 -2.12 -21.65
C PRO A 125 21.10 -2.65 -21.20
N ARG A 126 21.74 -3.55 -21.94
CA ARG A 126 23.06 -4.08 -21.58
C ARG A 126 24.15 -3.03 -21.71
N ARG A 127 25.15 -3.11 -20.84
CA ARG A 127 26.25 -2.14 -20.76
C ARG A 127 25.74 -0.72 -20.54
N THR A 128 24.63 -0.60 -19.82
CA THR A 128 24.05 0.67 -19.39
C THR A 128 23.85 0.66 -17.88
N ILE A 129 23.50 1.83 -17.34
CA ILE A 129 23.17 2.01 -15.92
C ILE A 129 22.00 1.15 -15.42
N VAL A 130 21.24 0.52 -16.32
CA VAL A 130 20.18 -0.43 -15.98
C VAL A 130 20.75 -1.65 -15.23
N GLU A 131 21.91 -2.16 -15.65
CA GLU A 131 22.55 -3.31 -14.99
C GLU A 131 22.97 -2.94 -13.57
N THR A 132 23.53 -1.74 -13.36
CA THR A 132 23.85 -1.20 -12.04
C THR A 132 22.61 -1.08 -11.16
N TYR A 133 21.50 -0.54 -11.71
CA TYR A 133 20.25 -0.41 -10.98
C TYR A 133 19.69 -1.77 -10.54
N LEU A 134 19.63 -2.75 -11.44
CA LEU A 134 19.14 -4.09 -11.13
C LEU A 134 20.05 -4.79 -10.11
N ALA A 135 21.37 -4.69 -10.26
CA ALA A 135 22.32 -5.26 -9.30
C ALA A 135 22.14 -4.67 -7.90
N SER A 136 21.88 -3.36 -7.78
CA SER A 136 21.57 -2.72 -6.49
C SER A 136 20.28 -3.26 -5.83
N ARG A 137 19.40 -3.88 -6.61
CA ARG A 137 18.18 -4.56 -6.16
C ARG A 137 18.36 -6.06 -5.95
N GLY A 138 19.58 -6.59 -6.11
CA GLY A 138 19.85 -8.03 -6.03
C GLY A 138 19.35 -8.80 -7.25
N LEU A 139 19.18 -8.13 -8.40
CA LEU A 139 18.68 -8.72 -9.64
C LEU A 139 19.78 -8.69 -10.71
N ALA A 140 19.86 -9.77 -11.48
CA ALA A 140 20.57 -9.78 -12.76
C ALA A 140 19.59 -9.42 -13.89
N LEU A 141 20.12 -8.94 -15.02
CA LEU A 141 19.35 -8.75 -16.25
C LEU A 141 19.37 -10.06 -17.05
N PRO A 142 18.28 -10.86 -17.08
CA PRO A 142 18.27 -12.13 -17.78
C PRO A 142 18.15 -11.91 -19.30
N ASP A 143 18.69 -12.84 -20.07
CA ASP A 143 18.84 -12.71 -21.52
C ASP A 143 17.51 -12.60 -22.26
N ASP A 144 16.48 -13.30 -21.77
CA ASP A 144 15.12 -13.29 -22.31
C ASP A 144 14.36 -11.98 -22.04
N ALA A 145 14.76 -11.20 -21.02
CA ALA A 145 14.17 -9.90 -20.75
C ALA A 145 14.76 -8.77 -21.60
N VAL A 146 15.95 -8.96 -22.18
CA VAL A 146 16.65 -7.92 -22.93
C VAL A 146 15.91 -7.60 -24.22
N MET A 147 15.59 -6.33 -24.42
CA MET A 147 14.82 -5.81 -25.57
C MET A 147 13.36 -6.29 -25.67
N GLU A 148 13.01 -7.40 -25.02
CA GLU A 148 11.64 -7.91 -24.94
C GLU A 148 10.85 -7.27 -23.80
N VAL A 149 11.41 -7.26 -22.58
CA VAL A 149 10.71 -6.77 -21.39
C VAL A 149 11.35 -5.51 -20.86
N VAL A 150 12.68 -5.43 -20.88
CA VAL A 150 13.47 -4.32 -20.34
C VAL A 150 14.26 -3.65 -21.45
N ARG A 151 14.18 -2.32 -21.51
CA ARG A 151 14.99 -1.47 -22.39
C ARG A 151 15.54 -0.26 -21.63
N PHE A 152 16.52 0.41 -22.23
CA PHE A 152 17.08 1.66 -21.71
C PHE A 152 16.71 2.84 -22.62
N HIS A 153 16.18 3.91 -22.03
CA HIS A 153 15.90 5.15 -22.73
C HIS A 153 16.83 6.25 -22.21
N PRO A 154 17.77 6.79 -23.01
CA PRO A 154 18.81 7.70 -22.53
C PRO A 154 18.28 9.09 -22.12
N SER A 155 17.17 9.55 -22.72
CA SER A 155 16.62 10.89 -22.47
C SER A 155 15.09 10.88 -22.34
N CYS A 156 14.57 10.09 -21.39
CA CYS A 156 13.14 9.84 -21.24
C CYS A 156 12.42 11.04 -20.61
N PRO A 157 11.28 11.50 -21.16
CA PRO A 157 10.56 12.67 -20.65
C PRO A 157 9.76 12.40 -19.36
N PHE A 158 9.98 13.20 -18.31
CA PHE A 158 9.26 13.12 -17.03
C PHE A 158 8.41 14.35 -16.71
N GLY A 159 8.25 15.25 -17.68
CA GLY A 159 7.48 16.48 -17.58
C GLY A 159 8.02 17.52 -18.55
N PRO A 160 7.40 18.71 -18.60
CA PRO A 160 7.90 19.81 -19.42
C PRO A 160 9.37 20.11 -19.11
N GLY A 161 10.24 20.08 -20.13
CA GLY A 161 11.67 20.36 -20.00
C GLY A 161 12.50 19.35 -19.19
N THR A 162 11.87 18.32 -18.61
CA THR A 162 12.57 17.38 -17.72
C THR A 162 12.77 16.05 -18.44
N ARG A 163 14.04 15.68 -18.64
CA ARG A 163 14.43 14.39 -19.25
C ARG A 163 15.49 13.71 -18.40
N GLN A 164 15.40 12.38 -18.30
CA GLN A 164 16.31 11.57 -17.50
C GLN A 164 16.65 10.25 -18.21
N PRO A 165 17.86 9.71 -18.00
CA PRO A 165 18.13 8.30 -18.26
C PRO A 165 17.10 7.43 -17.55
N CYS A 166 16.60 6.38 -18.20
CA CYS A 166 15.45 5.66 -17.71
C CYS A 166 15.52 4.18 -18.10
N MET A 167 15.28 3.30 -17.13
CA MET A 167 14.88 1.93 -17.44
C MET A 167 13.40 1.93 -17.79
N VAL A 168 13.04 1.42 -18.95
CA VAL A 168 11.65 1.19 -19.34
C VAL A 168 11.36 -0.31 -19.32
N ALA A 169 10.27 -0.71 -18.66
CA ALA A 169 9.80 -2.08 -18.65
C ALA A 169 8.42 -2.18 -19.28
N ALA A 170 8.24 -3.08 -20.24
CA ALA A 170 7.00 -3.28 -20.96
C ALA A 170 5.92 -3.95 -20.09
N PHE A 171 4.69 -3.49 -20.23
CA PHE A 171 3.48 -4.22 -19.86
C PHE A 171 2.84 -4.76 -21.12
N HIS A 172 2.69 -6.08 -21.17
CA HIS A 172 2.07 -6.77 -22.30
C HIS A 172 0.60 -7.05 -22.01
N SER A 173 -0.24 -6.91 -23.04
CA SER A 173 -1.60 -7.44 -23.04
C SER A 173 -1.55 -8.95 -22.89
N ILE A 174 -2.32 -9.50 -21.96
CA ILE A 174 -2.43 -10.96 -21.81
C ILE A 174 -3.17 -11.62 -22.98
N GLU A 175 -3.97 -10.85 -23.71
CA GLU A 175 -4.78 -11.34 -24.84
C GLU A 175 -3.98 -11.34 -26.14
N THR A 176 -3.23 -10.27 -26.40
CA THR A 176 -2.52 -10.06 -27.69
C THR A 176 -1.01 -10.23 -27.60
N GLY A 177 -0.43 -10.19 -26.39
CA GLY A 177 1.02 -10.16 -26.18
C GLY A 177 1.68 -8.81 -26.51
N GLU A 178 0.93 -7.84 -27.03
CA GLU A 178 1.48 -6.54 -27.44
C GLU A 178 1.78 -5.64 -26.25
N VAL A 179 2.78 -4.76 -26.38
CA VAL A 179 3.06 -3.73 -25.38
C VAL A 179 1.92 -2.72 -25.35
N VAL A 180 1.31 -2.52 -24.18
CA VAL A 180 0.20 -1.57 -23.98
C VAL A 180 0.57 -0.42 -23.04
N ALA A 181 1.59 -0.61 -22.20
CA ALA A 181 2.07 0.41 -21.28
C ALA A 181 3.54 0.20 -20.91
N LEU A 182 4.13 1.20 -20.24
CA LEU A 182 5.50 1.14 -19.74
C LEU A 182 5.56 1.48 -18.25
N HIS A 183 6.32 0.70 -17.49
CA HIS A 183 6.92 1.19 -16.25
C HIS A 183 8.17 2.00 -16.61
N ARG A 184 8.24 3.26 -16.18
CA ARG A 184 9.41 4.11 -16.35
C ARG A 184 10.10 4.35 -15.02
N THR A 185 11.37 3.97 -14.92
CA THR A 185 12.21 4.21 -13.73
C THR A 185 13.30 5.19 -14.10
N ALA A 186 13.16 6.46 -13.68
CA ALA A 186 14.20 7.47 -13.85
C ALA A 186 15.45 7.09 -13.05
N LEU A 187 16.62 7.18 -13.67
CA LEU A 187 17.90 6.82 -13.10
C LEU A 187 18.87 8.00 -13.15
N THR A 188 19.72 8.09 -12.13
CA THR A 188 20.90 8.97 -12.15
C THR A 188 21.97 8.40 -13.09
N ALA A 189 23.00 9.20 -13.40
CA ALA A 189 24.15 8.73 -14.17
C ALA A 189 24.88 7.53 -13.53
N ASP A 190 24.77 7.37 -12.20
CA ASP A 190 25.37 6.27 -11.45
C ASP A 190 24.41 5.07 -11.26
N GLY A 191 23.24 5.08 -11.91
CA GLY A 191 22.28 3.96 -11.87
C GLY A 191 21.44 3.88 -10.59
N GLN A 192 21.31 4.97 -9.83
CA GLN A 192 20.38 5.06 -8.70
C GLN A 192 19.01 5.54 -9.16
N LYS A 193 17.94 5.05 -8.53
CA LYS A 193 16.57 5.54 -8.82
C LYS A 193 16.41 6.98 -8.33
N LEU A 194 15.96 7.87 -9.21
CA LEU A 194 15.54 9.23 -8.84
C LEU A 194 14.23 9.18 -8.06
N ALA A 195 14.20 9.83 -6.89
CA ALA A 195 13.09 9.85 -5.94
C ALA A 195 11.97 10.83 -6.34
#